data_AF-A0A3P9CGY5-F1
#
_entry.id   AF-A0A3P9CGY5-F1
#
_cell.length_a   1.000
_cell.length_b   1.000
_cell.length_c   1.000
_cell.angle_alpha   90.00
_cell.angle_beta   90.00
_cell.angle_gamma   90.00
#
_symmetry.space_group_name_H-M   'P 1'
#
loop_
_entity.id
_entity.type
_entity.pdbx_description
1 polymer ?
#
loop_
_entity_poly.entity_id
_entity_poly.type
_entity_poly.pdbx_seq_one_letter_code
_entity_poly.pdbx_strand_id
1 'polypeptide(L)'
;MTSSRRHHLKSLMLHIAANWLEQEKTDIAAAKEAYLAENCPPSDLSGDLAALTDACKKLHAAIDKIDESRYDTEIKVQKADKEIEDLKLKVIELAGVKKPALKKVRMSADAMLQALLGSKHKVTMDLRANLKQVKKEVKEEPADVGDWRKNIEDKADRKKMFESS
;
A
#
# COMPACT_ATOMS: atom_id res chain seq x y z
N MET A 1 -25.04 -1.50 10.79
CA MET A 1 -23.93 -1.71 9.83
C MET A 1 -23.00 -2.79 10.36
N THR A 2 -22.69 -3.83 9.59
CA THR A 2 -21.84 -4.95 10.06
C THR A 2 -20.37 -4.53 10.19
N SER A 3 -19.60 -5.22 11.04
CA SER A 3 -18.15 -4.96 11.20
C SER A 3 -17.38 -5.12 9.89
N SER A 4 -17.75 -6.13 9.09
CA SER A 4 -17.19 -6.39 7.76
C SER A 4 -17.43 -5.22 6.81
N ARG A 5 -18.66 -4.69 6.73
CA ARG A 5 -18.97 -3.53 5.88
C ARG A 5 -18.18 -2.28 6.29
N ARG A 6 -18.02 -2.03 7.60
CA ARG A 6 -17.20 -0.90 8.10
C ARG A 6 -15.73 -1.03 7.68
N HIS A 7 -15.13 -2.21 7.81
CA HIS A 7 -13.74 -2.42 7.41
C HIS A 7 -13.55 -2.27 5.90
N HIS A 8 -14.44 -2.84 5.11
CA HIS A 8 -14.41 -2.70 3.66
C HIS A 8 -14.48 -1.22 3.23
N LEU A 9 -15.39 -0.44 3.81
CA LEU A 9 -15.47 1.00 3.54
C LEU A 9 -14.22 1.77 3.96
N LYS A 10 -13.64 1.48 5.14
CA LYS A 10 -12.36 2.08 5.55
C LYS A 10 -11.24 1.77 4.56
N SER A 11 -11.17 0.52 4.08
CA SER A 11 -10.18 0.11 3.08
C SER A 11 -10.35 0.86 1.78
N LEU A 12 -11.59 1.04 1.30
CA LEU A 12 -11.87 1.81 0.09
C LEU A 12 -11.50 3.29 0.26
N MET A 13 -11.82 3.90 1.41
CA MET A 13 -11.46 5.29 1.69
C MET A 13 -9.94 5.48 1.70
N LEU A 14 -9.19 4.57 2.32
CA LEU A 14 -7.72 4.62 2.31
C LEU A 14 -7.13 4.45 0.91
N HIS A 15 -7.72 3.57 0.09
CA HIS A 15 -7.28 3.37 -1.28
C HIS A 15 -7.50 4.63 -2.13
N ILE A 16 -8.66 5.27 -2.02
CA ILE A 16 -8.96 6.53 -2.70
C ILE A 16 -8.02 7.65 -2.23
N ALA A 17 -7.80 7.75 -0.91
CA ALA A 17 -6.90 8.76 -0.34
C ALA A 17 -5.45 8.56 -0.82
N ALA A 18 -4.98 7.31 -0.97
CA ALA A 18 -3.66 7.03 -1.53
C ALA A 18 -3.54 7.54 -2.98
N ASN A 19 -4.55 7.28 -3.81
CA ASN A 19 -4.58 7.76 -5.20
C ASN A 19 -4.58 9.30 -5.26
N TRP A 20 -5.32 9.97 -4.38
CA TRP A 20 -5.32 11.44 -4.31
C TRP A 20 -3.97 12.00 -3.88
N LEU A 21 -3.26 11.35 -2.94
CA LEU A 21 -1.91 11.76 -2.55
C LEU A 21 -0.90 11.59 -3.69
N GLU A 22 -1.05 10.57 -4.53
CA GLU A 22 -0.21 10.40 -5.72
C GLU A 22 -0.49 11.48 -6.76
N GLN A 23 -1.76 11.79 -7.01
CA GLN A 23 -2.16 12.85 -7.92
C GLN A 23 -1.71 14.23 -7.42
N GLU A 24 -1.87 14.53 -6.13
CA GLU A 24 -1.39 15.79 -5.54
C GLU A 24 0.12 15.96 -5.71
N LYS A 25 0.91 14.88 -5.55
CA LYS A 25 2.36 14.93 -5.80
C LYS A 25 2.69 15.27 -7.26
N THR A 26 1.97 14.71 -8.22
CA THR A 26 2.18 15.02 -9.63
C THR A 26 1.80 16.46 -9.94
N ASP A 27 0.69 16.95 -9.37
CA ASP A 27 0.21 18.31 -9.58
C ASP A 27 1.16 19.34 -8.96
N ILE A 28 1.70 19.07 -7.77
CA ILE A 28 2.72 19.91 -7.11
C ILE A 28 3.99 19.98 -7.96
N ALA A 29 4.44 18.86 -8.53
CA ALA A 29 5.62 18.84 -9.39
C ALA A 29 5.40 19.67 -10.67
N ALA A 30 4.25 19.50 -11.32
CA ALA A 30 3.88 20.27 -12.50
C ALA A 30 3.75 21.77 -12.20
N ALA A 31 3.12 22.13 -11.07
CA ALA A 31 2.99 23.52 -10.63
C ALA A 31 4.37 24.14 -10.33
N LYS A 32 5.30 23.38 -9.74
CA LYS A 32 6.68 23.82 -9.51
C LYS A 32 7.42 24.08 -10.83
N GLU A 33 7.30 23.18 -11.81
CA GLU A 33 7.91 23.36 -13.13
C GLU A 33 7.35 24.59 -13.85
N ALA A 34 6.03 24.77 -13.83
CA ALA A 34 5.37 25.94 -14.41
C ALA A 34 5.84 27.26 -13.75
N TYR A 35 5.91 27.27 -12.41
CA TYR A 35 6.39 28.43 -11.65
C TYR A 35 7.85 28.77 -11.98
N LEU A 36 8.73 27.76 -12.09
CA LEU A 36 10.13 27.96 -12.45
C LEU A 36 10.30 28.44 -13.89
N ALA A 37 9.49 27.93 -14.82
CA ALA A 37 9.53 28.38 -16.21
C ALA A 37 9.15 29.86 -16.37
N GLU A 38 8.20 30.35 -15.57
CA GLU A 38 7.79 31.76 -15.57
C GLU A 38 8.81 32.68 -14.87
N ASN A 39 9.32 32.26 -13.70
CA ASN A 39 10.13 33.13 -12.84
C ASN A 39 11.64 33.02 -13.09
N CYS A 40 12.10 31.93 -13.71
CA CYS A 40 13.50 31.68 -14.04
C CYS A 40 13.60 31.02 -15.42
N PRO A 41 13.21 31.75 -16.50
CA PRO A 41 13.36 31.23 -17.86
C PRO A 41 14.84 31.03 -18.20
N PRO A 42 15.17 30.12 -19.15
CA PRO A 42 16.53 29.94 -19.62
C PRO A 42 17.14 31.26 -20.10
N SER A 43 18.32 31.61 -19.59
CA SER A 43 19.02 32.83 -19.99
C SER A 43 19.39 32.78 -21.46
N ASP A 44 19.05 33.83 -22.20
CA ASP A 44 19.53 34.00 -23.56
C ASP A 44 21.01 34.42 -23.55
N LEU A 45 21.87 33.54 -24.07
CA LEU A 45 23.30 33.77 -24.20
C LEU A 45 23.68 34.23 -25.61
N SER A 46 22.70 34.43 -26.49
CA SER A 46 22.93 34.99 -27.81
C SER A 46 23.03 36.52 -27.69
N GLY A 47 24.17 37.07 -28.09
CA GLY A 47 24.42 38.51 -27.97
C GLY A 47 25.88 38.87 -28.11
N ASP A 48 26.15 40.18 -28.16
CA ASP A 48 27.50 40.71 -28.11
C ASP A 48 28.03 40.75 -26.66
N LEU A 49 29.31 41.12 -26.50
CA LEU A 49 29.96 41.16 -25.19
C LEU A 49 29.26 42.13 -24.21
N ALA A 50 28.69 43.22 -24.71
CA ALA A 50 28.00 44.21 -23.89
C ALA A 50 26.68 43.66 -23.35
N ALA A 51 25.86 43.04 -24.21
CA ALA A 51 24.61 42.38 -23.83
C ALA A 51 24.84 41.27 -22.81
N LEU A 52 25.87 40.43 -23.01
CA LEU A 52 26.20 39.34 -22.09
C LEU A 52 26.67 39.87 -20.71
N THR A 53 27.46 40.95 -20.71
CA THR A 53 27.92 41.57 -19.46
C THR A 53 26.75 42.17 -18.65
N ASP A 54 25.78 42.80 -19.34
CA ASP A 54 24.58 43.34 -18.70
C ASP A 54 23.68 42.22 -18.13
N ALA A 55 23.50 41.12 -18.87
CA ALA A 55 22.78 39.95 -18.39
C ALA A 55 23.42 39.36 -17.11
N CYS A 56 24.75 39.21 -17.06
CA CYS A 56 25.46 38.74 -15.88
C CYS A 56 25.25 39.66 -14.66
N LYS A 57 25.26 40.99 -14.84
CA LYS A 57 25.00 41.95 -13.76
C LYS A 57 23.57 41.84 -13.23
N LYS A 58 22.59 41.70 -14.13
CA LYS A 58 21.18 41.51 -13.77
C LYS A 58 20.96 40.20 -12.99
N LEU A 59 21.59 39.11 -13.44
CA LEU A 59 21.53 37.83 -12.73
C LEU A 59 22.13 37.93 -11.32
N HIS A 60 23.28 38.58 -11.16
CA HIS A 60 23.88 38.79 -9.85
C HIS A 60 22.95 39.56 -8.90
N ALA A 61 22.38 40.68 -9.36
CA ALA A 61 21.45 41.46 -8.55
C ALA A 61 20.17 40.67 -8.20
N ALA A 62 19.70 39.81 -9.12
CA ALA A 62 18.56 38.94 -8.86
C ALA A 62 18.88 37.86 -7.82
N ILE A 63 20.08 37.26 -7.85
CA ILE A 63 20.53 36.25 -6.88
C ILE A 63 20.50 36.83 -5.46
N ASP A 64 21.06 38.03 -5.25
CA ASP A 64 21.09 38.66 -3.93
C ASP A 64 19.67 38.84 -3.36
N LYS A 65 18.74 39.33 -4.18
CA LYS A 65 17.34 39.52 -3.79
C LYS A 65 16.61 38.20 -3.54
N ILE A 66 16.86 37.18 -4.36
CA ILE A 66 16.22 35.86 -4.23
C ILE A 66 16.72 35.17 -2.97
N ASP A 67 18.02 35.24 -2.65
CA ASP A 67 18.55 34.60 -1.44
C ASP A 67 18.05 35.28 -0.16
N GLU A 68 17.90 36.60 -0.16
CA GLU A 68 17.23 37.31 0.94
C GLU A 68 15.79 36.81 1.14
N SER A 69 15.01 36.71 0.06
CA SER A 69 13.65 36.18 0.11
C SER A 69 13.59 34.70 0.55
N ARG A 70 14.56 33.90 0.11
CA ARG A 70 14.71 32.49 0.51
C ARG A 70 14.98 32.40 2.01
N TYR A 71 15.88 33.22 2.54
CA TYR A 71 16.20 33.28 3.97
C TYR A 71 14.98 33.63 4.81
N ASP A 72 14.24 34.68 4.44
CA ASP A 72 13.02 35.07 5.16
C ASP A 72 11.95 33.98 5.14
N THR A 73 11.80 33.30 4.00
CA THR A 73 10.85 32.19 3.85
C THR A 73 11.27 31.00 4.72
N GLU A 74 12.56 30.66 4.73
CA GLU A 74 13.11 29.59 5.56
C GLU A 74 12.87 29.86 7.05
N ILE A 75 13.09 31.10 7.52
CA ILE A 75 12.82 31.48 8.91
C ILE A 75 11.33 31.36 9.24
N LYS A 76 10.42 31.69 8.33
CA LYS A 76 8.97 31.50 8.54
C LYS A 76 8.61 30.03 8.67
N VAL A 77 9.17 29.16 7.82
CA VAL A 77 8.97 27.71 7.90
C VAL A 77 9.48 27.17 9.23
N GLN A 78 10.70 27.54 9.63
CA GLN A 78 11.28 27.11 10.92
C GLN A 78 10.43 27.54 12.13
N LYS A 79 9.83 28.74 12.08
CA LYS A 79 8.91 29.19 13.15
C LYS A 79 7.65 28.33 13.20
N ALA A 80 7.06 28.03 12.04
CA ALA A 80 5.88 27.17 11.95
C ALA A 80 6.20 25.73 12.42
N ASP A 81 7.36 25.18 12.05
CA ASP A 81 7.80 23.85 12.48
C ASP A 81 7.96 23.77 14.00
N LYS A 82 8.61 24.78 14.62
CA LYS A 82 8.72 24.87 16.08
C LYS A 82 7.36 24.94 16.77
N GLU A 83 6.44 25.73 16.22
CA GLU A 83 5.06 25.79 16.75
C GLU A 83 4.34 24.44 16.65
N ILE A 84 4.49 23.74 15.52
CA ILE A 84 3.94 22.39 15.33
C ILE A 84 4.54 21.40 16.33
N GLU A 85 5.84 21.45 16.59
CA GLU A 85 6.51 20.61 17.59
C GLU A 85 5.98 20.87 19.01
N ASP A 86 5.88 22.13 19.40
CA ASP A 86 5.33 22.52 20.70
C ASP A 86 3.88 22.06 20.86
N LEU A 87 3.07 22.20 19.80
CA LEU A 87 1.68 21.73 19.79
C LEU A 87 1.60 20.20 19.86
N LYS A 88 2.47 19.47 19.14
CA LYS A 88 2.55 18.00 19.23
C LYS A 88 2.90 17.55 20.64
N LEU A 89 3.84 18.22 21.30
CA LEU A 89 4.21 17.92 22.68
C LEU A 89 3.03 18.14 23.63
N LYS A 90 2.35 19.29 23.54
CA LYS A 90 1.14 19.58 24.33
C LYS A 90 0.04 18.54 24.11
N VAL A 91 -0.15 18.08 22.87
CA VAL A 91 -1.11 17.01 22.56
C VAL A 91 -0.74 15.71 23.28
N ILE A 92 0.54 15.35 23.33
CA ILE A 92 1.01 14.16 24.04
C ILE A 92 0.79 14.29 25.56
N GLU A 93 1.10 15.46 26.13
CA GLU A 93 0.88 15.74 27.55
C GLU A 93 -0.62 15.66 27.92
N LEU A 94 -1.48 16.31 27.13
CA LEU A 94 -2.93 16.33 27.35
C LEU A 94 -3.60 14.98 27.11
N ALA A 95 -3.15 14.21 26.11
CA ALA A 95 -3.65 12.86 25.87
C ALA A 95 -3.28 11.90 27.02
N GLY A 96 -2.35 12.31 27.89
CA GLY A 96 -1.70 11.48 28.89
C GLY A 96 -0.77 10.49 28.22
N VAL A 97 0.46 10.35 28.72
CA VAL A 97 1.34 9.26 28.31
C VAL A 97 0.60 7.97 28.58
N LYS A 98 0.09 7.31 27.52
CA LYS A 98 -0.44 5.94 27.61
C LYS A 98 0.74 5.06 27.95
N LYS A 99 1.09 4.98 29.24
CA LYS A 99 2.04 4.02 29.77
C LYS A 99 1.57 2.68 29.22
N PRO A 100 2.35 1.99 28.35
CA PRO A 100 1.95 0.70 27.85
C PRO A 100 1.60 -0.12 29.08
N ALA A 101 0.34 -0.55 29.21
CA ALA A 101 -0.08 -1.32 30.36
C ALA A 101 0.92 -2.47 30.45
N LEU A 102 1.63 -2.59 31.57
CA LEU A 102 2.53 -3.71 31.84
C LEU A 102 1.65 -4.96 31.91
N LYS A 103 1.28 -5.50 30.74
CA LYS A 103 0.50 -6.71 30.63
C LYS A 103 1.43 -7.80 31.13
N LYS A 104 1.03 -8.45 32.23
CA LYS A 104 1.70 -9.67 32.70
C LYS A 104 1.43 -10.76 31.67
N VAL A 105 2.29 -10.81 30.64
CA VAL A 105 2.21 -11.83 29.59
C VAL A 105 2.58 -13.15 30.24
N ARG A 106 1.58 -14.02 30.42
CA ARG A 106 1.85 -15.42 30.73
C ARG A 106 2.38 -16.09 29.47
N MET A 107 3.29 -17.04 29.63
CA MET A 107 3.87 -17.81 28.53
C MET A 107 2.75 -18.29 27.59
N SER A 108 2.86 -18.00 26.29
CA SER A 108 1.84 -18.43 25.32
C SER A 108 1.79 -19.95 25.27
N ALA A 109 0.63 -20.50 24.90
CA ALA A 109 0.49 -21.95 24.74
C ALA A 109 1.54 -22.51 23.77
N ASP A 110 1.85 -21.78 22.69
CA ASP A 110 2.91 -22.14 21.74
C ASP A 110 4.30 -22.18 22.36
N ALA A 111 4.65 -21.18 23.19
CA ALA A 111 5.94 -21.17 23.88
C ALA A 111 6.05 -22.29 24.93
N MET A 112 4.93 -22.62 25.59
CA MET A 112 4.86 -23.74 26.53
C MET A 112 4.97 -25.09 25.84
N LEU A 113 4.28 -25.28 24.71
CA LEU A 113 4.31 -26.52 23.94
C LEU A 113 5.67 -26.74 23.27
N GLN A 114 6.30 -25.69 22.74
CA GLN A 114 7.65 -25.79 22.17
C GLN A 114 8.71 -26.14 23.22
N ALA A 115 8.58 -25.62 24.45
CA ALA A 115 9.48 -25.95 25.55
C ALA A 115 9.28 -27.39 26.08
N LEU A 116 8.04 -27.89 26.12
CA LEU A 116 7.72 -29.22 26.64
C LEU A 116 7.90 -30.36 25.62
N LEU A 117 7.62 -30.09 24.34
CA LEU A 117 7.57 -31.13 23.29
C LEU A 117 8.67 -30.99 22.24
N GLY A 118 9.54 -29.97 22.36
CA GLY A 118 10.67 -29.73 21.48
C GLY A 118 10.27 -29.55 20.01
N SER A 119 11.15 -29.95 19.09
CA SER A 119 10.98 -29.75 17.64
C SER A 119 9.90 -30.63 16.99
N LYS A 120 9.36 -31.63 17.72
CA LYS A 120 8.42 -32.61 17.14
C LYS A 120 7.03 -32.05 16.86
N HIS A 121 6.64 -30.95 17.50
CA HIS A 121 5.35 -30.27 17.31
C HIS A 121 5.53 -28.78 17.02
N LYS A 122 6.21 -28.46 15.91
CA LYS A 122 6.17 -27.10 15.35
C LYS A 122 4.91 -26.95 14.50
N VAL A 123 3.75 -26.92 15.16
CA VAL A 123 2.50 -26.53 14.50
C VAL A 123 2.43 -25.02 14.55
N THR A 124 2.84 -24.34 13.47
CA THR A 124 2.51 -22.93 13.31
C THR A 124 1.00 -22.83 13.20
N MET A 125 0.33 -22.27 14.21
CA MET A 125 -1.11 -21.99 14.17
C MET A 125 -1.46 -20.83 13.21
N ASP A 126 -0.64 -20.63 12.17
CA ASP A 126 -0.94 -19.73 11.08
C ASP A 126 -2.10 -20.33 10.28
N LEU A 127 -3.28 -19.72 10.40
CA LEU A 127 -4.47 -20.09 9.64
C LEU A 127 -4.19 -20.19 8.13
N ARG A 128 -3.19 -19.43 7.65
CA ARG A 128 -2.75 -19.37 6.27
C ARG A 128 -1.89 -20.57 5.83
N ALA A 129 -1.15 -21.19 6.75
CA ALA A 129 -0.27 -22.33 6.45
C ALA A 129 -1.04 -23.66 6.33
N ASN A 130 -2.19 -23.77 6.99
CA ASN A 130 -3.05 -24.96 6.97
C ASN A 130 -4.08 -24.98 5.81
N LEU A 131 -4.21 -23.89 5.06
CA LEU A 131 -5.06 -23.84 3.87
C LEU A 131 -4.27 -24.34 2.67
N LYS A 132 -4.75 -25.40 2.00
CA LYS A 132 -4.14 -25.90 0.75
C LYS A 132 -4.12 -24.76 -0.29
N GLN A 133 -2.92 -24.25 -0.60
CA GLN A 133 -2.71 -23.42 -1.77
C GLN A 133 -2.99 -24.28 -3.01
N VAL A 134 -4.02 -23.95 -3.79
CA VAL A 134 -4.21 -24.53 -5.12
C VAL A 134 -3.07 -24.01 -5.99
N LYS A 135 -1.99 -24.78 -6.06
CA LYS A 135 -0.95 -24.58 -7.06
C LYS A 135 -1.61 -24.70 -8.43
N LYS A 136 -1.66 -23.60 -9.17
CA LYS A 136 -1.98 -23.59 -10.59
C LYS A 136 -0.76 -24.17 -11.32
N GLU A 137 -0.50 -25.45 -11.13
CA GLU A 137 0.54 -26.18 -11.83
C GLU A 137 -0.03 -26.76 -13.12
N VAL A 138 0.72 -26.47 -14.18
CA VAL A 138 0.50 -26.84 -15.57
C VAL A 138 0.43 -28.36 -15.68
N LYS A 139 -0.70 -28.85 -16.23
CA LYS A 139 -0.84 -30.03 -17.09
C LYS A 139 0.22 -31.14 -16.92
N GLU A 140 -0.08 -32.12 -16.07
CA GLU A 140 0.16 -33.53 -16.40
C GLU A 140 -1.15 -34.28 -16.16
N GLU A 141 -1.67 -34.92 -17.21
CA GLU A 141 -2.91 -35.67 -17.20
C GLU A 141 -2.77 -36.97 -16.39
N PRO A 142 -3.62 -37.22 -15.38
CA PRO A 142 -3.85 -38.56 -14.90
C PRO A 142 -5.01 -39.18 -15.68
N ALA A 143 -4.66 -40.14 -16.53
CA ALA A 143 -5.42 -41.30 -16.99
C ALA A 143 -6.94 -41.31 -16.75
N ASP A 144 -7.67 -41.19 -17.87
CA ASP A 144 -8.78 -42.05 -18.27
C ASP A 144 -9.75 -42.49 -17.15
N VAL A 145 -10.56 -41.55 -16.65
CA VAL A 145 -11.75 -41.88 -15.87
C VAL A 145 -12.85 -42.26 -16.85
N GLY A 146 -12.90 -43.55 -17.17
CA GLY A 146 -13.76 -44.16 -18.18
C GLY A 146 -15.24 -43.75 -18.11
N ASP A 147 -15.78 -43.51 -19.30
CA ASP A 147 -17.18 -43.15 -19.56
C ASP A 147 -18.15 -44.24 -19.07
N TRP A 148 -18.88 -43.96 -17.99
CA TRP A 148 -19.87 -44.87 -17.39
C TRP A 148 -21.13 -45.08 -18.25
N ARG A 149 -21.25 -44.44 -19.43
CA ARG A 149 -22.46 -44.51 -20.27
C ARG A 149 -22.52 -45.71 -21.22
N LYS A 150 -21.50 -46.57 -21.27
CA LYS A 150 -21.43 -47.64 -22.30
C LYS A 150 -21.99 -49.01 -21.92
N ASN A 151 -22.63 -49.17 -20.76
CA ASN A 151 -23.08 -50.50 -20.28
C ASN A 151 -24.61 -50.69 -20.28
N ILE A 152 -25.37 -49.82 -20.96
CA ILE A 152 -26.82 -49.97 -21.13
C ILE A 152 -27.09 -50.05 -22.63
N GLU A 153 -27.14 -51.27 -23.14
CA GLU A 153 -27.98 -51.74 -24.26
C GLU A 153 -27.39 -53.07 -24.75
N ASP A 154 -27.91 -54.17 -24.21
CA ASP A 154 -28.19 -55.41 -24.95
C ASP A 154 -28.32 -56.58 -23.98
N LYS A 155 -29.57 -56.87 -23.61
CA LYS A 155 -30.13 -58.22 -23.70
C LYS A 155 -31.63 -58.14 -23.43
N ALA A 156 -32.35 -57.98 -24.53
CA ALA A 156 -33.68 -58.53 -24.67
C ALA A 156 -33.63 -60.03 -24.33
N ASP A 157 -34.41 -60.46 -23.34
CA ASP A 157 -34.88 -61.84 -23.35
C ASP A 157 -36.30 -61.95 -22.80
N ARG A 158 -37.15 -62.60 -23.60
CA ARG A 158 -38.60 -62.71 -23.47
C ARG A 158 -38.98 -63.69 -22.37
N LYS A 159 -39.86 -63.32 -21.43
CA LYS A 159 -40.74 -64.29 -20.76
C LYS A 159 -42.19 -63.79 -20.68
N LYS A 160 -43.07 -64.68 -21.18
CA LYS A 160 -44.51 -64.56 -21.44
C LYS A 160 -45.32 -64.03 -20.27
N MET A 161 -46.30 -63.19 -20.58
CA MET A 161 -47.46 -62.87 -19.74
C MET A 161 -48.73 -63.44 -20.36
N PHE A 162 -49.72 -63.68 -19.48
CA PHE A 162 -51.16 -63.95 -19.69
C PHE A 162 -51.57 -65.41 -19.93
N GLU A 163 -52.69 -65.96 -19.41
CA GLU A 163 -53.64 -65.69 -18.30
C GLU A 163 -54.57 -66.95 -18.23
N SER A 164 -55.30 -67.14 -17.13
CA SER A 164 -56.51 -67.99 -16.92
C SER A 164 -56.54 -69.51 -17.22
N SER A 165 -56.58 -70.32 -16.16
CA SER A 165 -57.78 -71.00 -15.62
C SER A 165 -57.53 -71.44 -14.18
#